data_AF-A0A645EB78-F1
#
_entry.id   AF-A0A645EB78-F1
#
_cell.length_a   1.000
_cell.length_b   1.000
_cell.length_c   1.000
_cell.angle_alpha   90.00
_cell.angle_beta   90.00
_cell.angle_gamma   90.00
#
_symmetry.space_group_name_H-M   'P 1'
#
loop_
_entity.id
_entity.type
_entity.pdbx_description
1 polymer ?
#
loop_
_entity_poly.entity_id
_entity_poly.type
_entity_poly.pdbx_seq_one_letter_code
_entity_poly.pdbx_strand_id
1 'polypeptide(L)'
;MILSGVATTKEAQTALLNLSHARDVSYPGTPYLYHYYIQSLINSGLHSLAKQELKKYWGGMLEKGADTFWEAYDPNDDFLSPYNFFPVNSYCHAWSCTPVYFIRKYPEIFQLK
;
A
#
# COMPACT_ATOMS: atom_id res chain seq x y z
N MET A 1 14.11 7.60 0.83
CA MET A 1 15.40 7.03 1.28
C MET A 1 15.54 5.56 0.91
N ILE A 2 14.53 4.73 1.17
CA ILE A 2 14.61 3.28 0.93
C ILE A 2 14.69 2.96 -0.56
N LEU A 3 13.67 3.36 -1.36
CA LEU A 3 13.65 3.06 -2.80
C LEU A 3 14.77 3.75 -3.60
N SER A 4 15.27 4.89 -3.11
CA SER A 4 16.40 5.59 -3.72
C SER A 4 17.76 4.96 -3.40
N GLY A 5 17.80 3.91 -2.56
CA GLY A 5 19.04 3.23 -2.15
C GLY A 5 19.92 4.02 -1.18
N VAL A 6 19.40 5.11 -0.59
CA VAL A 6 20.17 5.95 0.34
C VAL A 6 20.23 5.32 1.74
N ALA A 7 19.12 4.72 2.18
CA ALA A 7 19.09 4.03 3.47
C ALA A 7 19.68 2.62 3.35
N THR A 8 20.46 2.21 4.34
CA THR A 8 20.87 0.81 4.50
C THR A 8 19.66 -0.08 4.80
N THR A 9 19.78 -1.39 4.57
CA THR A 9 18.71 -2.35 4.89
C THR A 9 18.29 -2.28 6.36
N LYS A 10 19.24 -2.10 7.28
CA LYS A 10 18.95 -2.01 8.72
C LYS A 10 18.17 -0.74 9.07
N GLU A 11 18.55 0.41 8.50
CA GLU A 11 17.81 1.67 8.67
C GLU A 11 16.41 1.57 8.07
N ALA A 12 16.28 0.99 6.88
CA ALA A 12 15.00 0.77 6.22
C ALA A 12 14.06 -0.09 7.06
N GLN A 13 14.54 -1.24 7.55
CA GLN A 13 13.77 -2.12 8.43
C GLN A 13 13.36 -1.42 9.73
N THR A 14 14.30 -0.70 10.36
CA THR A 14 14.04 0.04 11.60
C THR A 14 12.95 1.10 11.39
N ALA A 15 13.03 1.88 10.30
CA ALA A 15 12.04 2.90 10.00
C ALA A 15 10.66 2.29 9.72
N LEU A 16 10.59 1.26 8.86
CA LEU A 16 9.34 0.62 8.45
C LEU A 16 8.61 -0.07 9.61
N LEU A 17 9.33 -0.78 10.48
CA LEU A 17 8.74 -1.46 11.63
C LEU A 17 8.24 -0.49 12.71
N ASN A 18 8.83 0.71 12.81
CA ASN A 18 8.42 1.72 13.78
C ASN A 18 7.27 2.62 13.33
N LEU A 19 6.79 2.53 12.08
CA LEU A 19 5.71 3.38 11.57
C LEU A 19 4.46 3.33 12.45
N SER A 20 4.09 2.14 12.96
CA SER A 20 2.92 1.95 13.83
C SER A 20 3.07 2.56 15.24
N HIS A 21 4.30 2.89 15.65
CA HIS A 21 4.61 3.46 16.96
C HIS A 21 4.88 4.96 16.90
N ALA A 22 5.06 5.52 15.70
CA ALA A 22 5.30 6.94 15.51
C ALA A 22 4.00 7.74 15.69
N ARG A 23 4.05 8.80 16.50
CA ARG A 23 2.88 9.66 16.80
C ARG A 23 2.47 10.52 15.61
N ASP A 24 3.44 10.99 14.83
CA ASP A 24 3.23 11.99 13.77
C ASP A 24 3.46 11.39 12.37
N VAL A 25 2.99 10.16 12.16
CA VAL A 25 3.11 9.49 10.86
C VAL A 25 1.95 9.89 9.95
N SER A 26 2.27 10.28 8.72
CA SER A 26 1.27 10.51 7.67
C SER A 26 1.07 9.23 6.86
N TYR A 27 -0.19 8.81 6.71
CA TYR A 27 -0.54 7.62 5.96
C TYR A 27 -0.82 7.93 4.48
N PRO A 28 -0.56 6.99 3.56
CA PRO A 28 -0.93 7.15 2.16
C PRO A 28 -2.46 7.21 1.99
N GLY A 29 -2.97 8.31 1.43
CA GLY A 29 -4.39 8.44 1.06
C GLY A 29 -4.75 7.82 -0.30
N THR A 30 -3.78 7.29 -1.04
CA THR A 30 -4.00 6.66 -2.35
C THR A 30 -3.24 5.34 -2.49
N PRO A 31 -3.77 4.39 -3.27
CA PRO A 31 -3.06 3.14 -3.56
C PRO A 31 -1.78 3.36 -4.36
N TYR A 32 -1.66 4.50 -5.06
CA TYR A 32 -0.43 4.87 -5.77
C TYR A 32 0.76 5.04 -4.82
N LEU A 33 0.63 5.80 -3.73
CA LEU A 33 1.71 5.89 -2.75
C LEU A 33 1.85 4.59 -1.95
N TYR A 34 0.73 3.89 -1.70
CA TYR A 34 0.75 2.61 -1.01
C TYR A 34 1.54 1.53 -1.78
N HIS A 35 1.55 1.57 -3.12
CA HIS A 35 2.44 0.74 -3.95
C HIS A 35 3.91 0.87 -3.54
N TYR A 36 4.41 2.10 -3.39
CA TYR A 36 5.80 2.34 -3.01
C TYR A 36 6.10 1.95 -1.57
N TYR A 37 5.11 2.02 -0.68
CA TYR A 37 5.22 1.46 0.66
C TYR A 37 5.42 -0.07 0.61
N ILE A 38 4.59 -0.80 -0.13
CA ILE A 38 4.75 -2.25 -0.32
C ILE A 38 6.10 -2.58 -0.97
N GLN A 39 6.51 -1.86 -2.02
CA GLN A 39 7.80 -2.09 -2.67
C GLN A 39 8.98 -1.81 -1.71
N SER A 40 8.83 -0.86 -0.78
CA SER A 40 9.83 -0.58 0.26
C SER A 40 9.95 -1.72 1.28
N LEU A 41 8.82 -2.33 1.69
CA LEU A 41 8.82 -3.52 2.54
C LEU A 41 9.53 -4.69 1.85
N ILE A 42 9.24 -4.93 0.57
CA ILE A 42 9.87 -5.99 -0.23
C ILE A 42 11.39 -5.75 -0.34
N ASN A 43 11.82 -4.55 -0.75
CA ASN A 43 13.24 -4.22 -0.89
C ASN A 43 14.02 -4.29 0.43
N SER A 44 13.32 -4.20 1.56
CA SER A 44 13.90 -4.30 2.91
C SER A 44 13.86 -5.72 3.47
N GLY A 45 13.41 -6.73 2.71
CA GLY A 45 13.30 -8.12 3.16
C GLY A 45 12.13 -8.41 4.10
N LEU A 46 11.20 -7.45 4.28
CA LEU A 46 10.04 -7.59 5.17
C LEU A 46 8.85 -8.25 4.45
N HIS A 47 9.09 -9.42 3.84
CA HIS A 47 8.16 -10.06 2.91
C HIS A 47 6.80 -10.43 3.54
N SER A 48 6.82 -10.99 4.75
CA SER A 48 5.57 -11.35 5.46
C SER A 48 4.71 -10.13 5.74
N LEU A 49 5.33 -9.01 6.15
CA LEU A 49 4.64 -7.75 6.39
C LEU A 49 4.12 -7.15 5.08
N ALA A 50 4.90 -7.21 4.00
CA ALA A 50 4.45 -6.78 2.67
C ALA A 50 3.18 -7.54 2.22
N LYS A 51 3.15 -8.86 2.41
CA LYS A 51 1.97 -9.69 2.10
C LYS A 51 0.78 -9.31 2.96
N GLN A 52 0.99 -9.12 4.26
CA GLN A 52 -0.06 -8.74 5.21
C GLN A 52 -0.67 -7.38 4.85
N GLU A 53 0.15 -6.34 4.67
CA GLU A 53 -0.32 -4.99 4.36
C GLU A 53 -1.00 -4.91 2.99
N LEU A 54 -0.49 -5.63 1.98
CA LEU A 54 -1.16 -5.70 0.68
C LEU A 54 -2.55 -6.34 0.80
N LYS A 55 -2.67 -7.47 1.52
CA LYS A 55 -3.97 -8.12 1.74
C LYS A 55 -4.92 -7.22 2.53
N LYS A 56 -4.43 -6.54 3.56
CA LYS A 56 -5.23 -5.64 4.40
C LYS A 56 -5.77 -4.46 3.59
N TYR A 57 -4.90 -3.74 2.89
CA TYR A 57 -5.26 -2.51 2.20
C TYR A 57 -6.17 -2.77 0.99
N TRP A 58 -5.79 -3.65 0.07
CA TRP A 58 -6.64 -3.95 -1.09
C TRP A 58 -7.83 -4.86 -0.74
N GLY A 59 -7.67 -5.75 0.24
CA GLY A 59 -8.79 -6.55 0.76
C GLY A 59 -9.88 -5.69 1.38
N GLY A 60 -9.51 -4.58 2.04
CA GLY A 60 -10.48 -3.63 2.57
C GLY A 60 -11.37 -2.97 1.50
N MET A 61 -10.85 -2.75 0.28
CA MET A 61 -11.70 -2.30 -0.84
C MET A 61 -12.68 -3.40 -1.26
N LEU A 62 -12.22 -4.66 -1.33
CA LEU A 62 -13.06 -5.80 -1.69
C LEU A 62 -14.18 -6.03 -0.65
N GLU A 63 -13.85 -5.93 0.64
CA GLU A 63 -14.81 -6.01 1.74
C GLU A 63 -15.88 -4.92 1.67
N LYS A 64 -15.54 -3.74 1.13
CA LYS A 64 -16.47 -2.65 0.85
C LYS A 64 -17.24 -2.81 -0.48
N GLY A 65 -17.06 -3.93 -1.20
CA GLY A 65 -17.80 -4.23 -2.42
C GLY A 65 -17.20 -3.65 -3.70
N ALA A 66 -15.89 -3.35 -3.72
CA ALA A 66 -15.23 -2.86 -4.92
C ALA A 66 -15.11 -3.95 -6.01
N ASP A 67 -15.68 -3.69 -7.20
CA ASP A 67 -15.42 -4.51 -8.41
C ASP A 67 -14.11 -4.12 -9.12
N THR A 68 -13.66 -2.88 -8.92
CA THR A 68 -12.42 -2.30 -9.47
C THR A 68 -11.70 -1.48 -8.39
N PHE A 69 -10.38 -1.30 -8.53
CA PHE A 69 -9.61 -0.57 -7.52
C PHE A 69 -9.74 0.95 -7.65
N TRP A 70 -9.92 1.63 -6.52
CA TRP A 70 -10.26 3.05 -6.45
C TRP A 70 -9.05 3.97 -6.53
N GLU A 71 -9.26 5.21 -6.97
CA GLU A 71 -8.23 6.25 -7.10
C GLU A 71 -7.67 6.69 -5.74
N ALA A 72 -8.56 7.02 -4.82
CA ALA A 72 -8.27 7.40 -3.45
C ALA A 72 -8.93 6.41 -2.50
N TYR A 73 -8.21 6.02 -1.46
CA TYR A 73 -8.70 5.08 -0.46
C TYR A 73 -7.92 5.25 0.85
N ASP A 74 -8.65 5.65 1.89
CA ASP A 74 -8.22 5.55 3.27
C ASP A 74 -9.13 4.54 3.99
N PRO A 75 -8.58 3.46 4.58
CA PRO A 75 -9.38 2.52 5.36
C PRO A 75 -10.19 3.15 6.50
N ASN A 76 -9.83 4.36 6.96
CA ASN A 76 -10.48 5.06 8.06
C ASN A 76 -11.34 6.27 7.63
N ASP A 77 -11.31 6.64 6.35
CA ASP A 77 -12.08 7.78 5.83
C ASP A 77 -12.64 7.47 4.43
N ASP A 78 -13.93 7.12 4.39
CA ASP A 78 -14.66 6.82 3.16
C ASP A 78 -14.98 8.08 2.32
N PHE A 79 -14.78 9.28 2.87
CA PHE A 79 -15.10 10.55 2.23
C PHE A 79 -13.86 11.27 1.68
N LEU A 80 -12.67 10.66 1.78
CA LEU A 80 -11.43 11.23 1.29
C LEU A 80 -11.52 11.58 -0.20
N SER A 81 -11.27 12.84 -0.53
CA SER A 81 -11.23 13.30 -1.92
C SER A 81 -10.33 14.52 -2.09
N PRO A 82 -9.40 14.52 -3.06
CA PRO A 82 -8.66 15.73 -3.41
C PRO A 82 -9.53 16.76 -4.15
N TYR A 83 -10.75 16.38 -4.56
CA TYR A 83 -11.68 17.21 -5.32
C TYR A 83 -12.74 17.88 -4.44
N ASN A 84 -12.64 17.74 -3.12
CA ASN A 84 -13.64 18.18 -2.14
C ASN A 84 -15.04 17.59 -2.35
N PHE A 85 -15.16 16.49 -3.11
CA PHE A 85 -16.42 15.78 -3.36
C PHE A 85 -16.13 14.33 -3.76
N PHE A 86 -16.13 13.41 -2.79
CA PHE A 86 -15.75 12.01 -3.02
C PHE A 86 -16.50 11.27 -4.14
N PRO A 87 -17.77 11.57 -4.50
CA PRO A 87 -18.43 10.87 -5.60
C PRO A 87 -17.80 11.11 -6.98
N VAL A 88 -16.95 12.16 -7.13
CA VAL A 88 -16.20 12.38 -8.38
C VAL A 88 -14.84 11.71 -8.42
N ASN A 89 -14.41 11.05 -7.34
CA ASN A 89 -13.23 10.19 -7.39
C ASN A 89 -13.44 9.10 -8.44
N SER A 90 -12.38 8.66 -9.11
CA SER A 90 -12.47 7.47 -9.95
C SER A 90 -12.49 6.20 -9.10
N TYR A 91 -13.50 5.35 -9.33
CA TYR A 91 -13.61 4.04 -8.69
C TYR A 91 -13.02 2.91 -9.55
N CYS A 92 -12.40 3.24 -10.68
CA CYS A 92 -11.65 2.32 -11.53
C CYS A 92 -10.38 3.02 -12.00
N HIS A 93 -9.32 2.96 -11.19
CA HIS A 93 -8.09 3.70 -11.44
C HIS A 93 -6.89 2.76 -11.54
N ALA A 94 -6.24 2.73 -12.71
CA ALA A 94 -5.23 1.73 -13.04
C ALA A 94 -3.97 1.81 -12.14
N TRP A 95 -3.63 2.98 -11.60
CA TRP A 95 -2.51 3.10 -10.66
C TRP A 95 -2.71 2.28 -9.36
N SER A 96 -3.92 1.79 -9.12
CA SER A 96 -4.32 1.04 -7.94
C SER A 96 -4.33 -0.46 -8.18
N CYS A 97 -4.09 -0.93 -9.41
CA CYS A 97 -4.07 -2.36 -9.74
C CYS A 97 -2.71 -3.04 -9.48
N THR A 98 -1.82 -2.38 -8.73
CA THR A 98 -0.47 -2.86 -8.45
C THR A 98 -0.37 -4.20 -7.70
N PRO A 99 -1.38 -4.72 -6.98
CA PRO A 99 -1.35 -6.11 -6.51
C PRO A 99 -1.10 -7.12 -7.63
N VAL A 100 -1.62 -6.88 -8.84
CA VAL A 100 -1.40 -7.76 -9.99
C VAL A 100 0.09 -7.84 -10.33
N TYR A 101 0.80 -6.71 -10.26
CA TYR A 101 2.24 -6.65 -10.46
C TYR A 101 2.99 -7.42 -9.36
N PHE A 102 2.68 -7.17 -8.09
CA PHE A 102 3.39 -7.81 -6.97
C PHE A 102 3.20 -9.33 -6.94
N ILE A 103 1.96 -9.80 -7.13
CA ILE A 103 1.62 -11.23 -7.13
C ILE A 103 2.38 -11.98 -8.23
N ARG A 104 2.55 -11.35 -9.42
CA ARG A 104 3.24 -11.95 -10.56
C ARG A 104 4.75 -11.85 -10.47
N LYS A 105 5.28 -10.71 -9.99
CA LYS A 105 6.72 -10.46 -9.95
C LYS A 105 7.42 -11.15 -8.78
N TYR A 106 6.73 -11.30 -7.64
CA TYR A 106 7.28 -11.91 -6.42
C TYR A 106 6.43 -13.12 -5.99
N PRO A 107 6.31 -14.17 -6.82
CA PRO A 107 5.48 -15.33 -6.50
C PRO A 107 5.88 -16.01 -5.18
N GLU A 108 7.17 -16.00 -4.83
CA GLU A 108 7.71 -16.51 -3.57
C GLU A 108 7.21 -15.74 -2.34
N ILE A 109 6.76 -14.50 -2.49
CA ILE A 109 6.17 -13.73 -1.39
C ILE A 109 4.66 -13.97 -1.35
N PHE A 110 4.00 -13.85 -2.50
CA PHE A 110 2.54 -13.70 -2.54
C PHE A 110 1.76 -14.99 -2.87
N GLN A 111 2.38 -16.00 -3.49
CA GLN A 111 1.70 -17.23 -3.91
C GLN A 111 2.02 -18.46 -3.05
N LEU A 112 2.97 -18.35 -2.11
CA LEU A 112 3.17 -19.39 -1.10
C LEU A 112 1.93 -19.51 -0.19
N LYS A 113 1.53 -20.75 0.08
CA LYS A 113 0.40 -21.08 0.97
C LYS A 113 0.74 -20.78 2.42
#